data_AF-A0A2H6NG21-F1
#
_entry.id   AF-A0A2H6NG21-F1
#
_cell.length_a   1.000
_cell.length_b   1.000
_cell.length_c   1.000
_cell.angle_alpha   90.00
_cell.angle_beta   90.00
_cell.angle_gamma   90.00
#
_symmetry.space_group_name_H-M   'P 1'
#
loop_
_entity.id
_entity.type
_entity.pdbx_description
1 polymer ?
#
loop_
_entity_poly.entity_id
_entity_poly.type
_entity_poly.pdbx_seq_one_letter_code
_entity_poly.pdbx_strand_id
1 'polypeptide(L)'
;YMGIMDMVSSLSSNYKDTRNNFRKVLYGTTSDAAIWRRCANYVNSIMGNAVGRLYVQEAFAGESKHVVQEMITQIREVFIKTLDELSWMDAETKQKAEEKAVAIKERIGYPDEILTNTEKLNKEYKGLTYKEEEYFENLIENLRFAQKERLKKLKEKVDKDEWITGAAVVNAFYSPSRNQIVFPAGILQPPFFSASQPKFLNFGGIGMVIGHEITHGFDDNGRNFNEEGDLIDWWSKESANNFKSQSQCMIYQYGNFSWDLAAGQNLNGINTLGENIADNGGIRQAYRAYESYVQKNGEEKRLPGLDLNHKQLFFLNFAQVWCGTYRPEYAVNSIKTDVHSPGKFRVLGSLQNNLEFSEAFKCTDKDYMDPVKKCRVW
;
A
#
# COMPACT_ATOMS: atom_id res chain seq x y z
N TYR A 1 -10.58 -9.63 30.12
CA TYR A 1 -9.57 -10.54 29.54
C TYR A 1 -8.74 -9.90 28.43
N MET A 2 -9.33 -9.26 27.41
CA MET A 2 -8.57 -8.67 26.30
C MET A 2 -7.60 -7.55 26.72
N GLY A 3 -8.05 -6.59 27.54
CA GLY A 3 -7.20 -5.47 27.95
C GLY A 3 -5.96 -5.83 28.78
N ILE A 4 -5.97 -6.92 29.56
CA ILE A 4 -4.80 -7.35 30.33
C ILE A 4 -3.71 -7.89 29.40
N MET A 5 -4.09 -8.67 28.37
CA MET A 5 -3.14 -9.26 27.42
C MET A 5 -2.33 -8.21 26.64
N ASP A 6 -2.91 -7.03 26.41
CA ASP A 6 -2.22 -5.93 25.72
C ASP A 6 -1.24 -5.21 26.65
N MET A 7 -1.58 -5.11 27.93
CA MET A 7 -0.81 -4.36 28.93
C MET A 7 0.43 -5.10 29.46
N VAL A 8 0.46 -6.44 29.47
CA VAL A 8 1.60 -7.21 30.05
C VAL A 8 2.94 -6.86 29.41
N SER A 9 2.94 -6.45 28.14
CA SER A 9 4.14 -6.05 27.40
C SER A 9 4.76 -4.73 27.90
N SER A 10 4.01 -3.96 28.69
CA SER A 10 4.39 -2.66 29.23
C SER A 10 4.76 -2.69 30.72
N LEU A 11 4.81 -3.88 31.33
CA LEU A 11 5.15 -4.09 32.74
C LEU A 11 6.60 -4.60 32.91
N SER A 12 6.96 -5.07 34.12
CA SER A 12 8.27 -5.64 34.41
C SER A 12 8.55 -6.91 33.60
N SER A 13 9.81 -7.37 33.58
CA SER A 13 10.25 -8.56 32.84
C SER A 13 9.39 -9.79 33.15
N ASN A 14 9.06 -10.03 34.42
CA ASN A 14 8.26 -11.16 34.84
C ASN A 14 6.89 -11.21 34.15
N TYR A 15 6.26 -10.05 33.90
CA TYR A 15 5.01 -9.97 33.16
C TYR A 15 5.23 -10.13 31.65
N LYS A 16 6.25 -9.47 31.10
CA LYS A 16 6.60 -9.57 29.67
C LYS A 16 6.87 -11.02 29.26
N ASP A 17 7.56 -11.77 30.11
CA ASP A 17 7.98 -13.15 29.83
C ASP A 17 6.80 -14.11 29.74
N THR A 18 5.67 -13.81 30.39
CA THR A 18 4.44 -14.61 30.26
C THR A 18 3.92 -14.69 28.81
N ARG A 19 4.28 -13.71 27.96
CA ARG A 19 3.87 -13.66 26.54
C ARG A 19 4.83 -14.40 25.60
N ASN A 20 5.98 -14.89 26.08
CA ASN A 20 7.02 -15.46 25.21
C ASN A 20 6.52 -16.67 24.40
N ASN A 21 5.88 -17.65 25.07
CA ASN A 21 5.36 -18.84 24.39
C ASN A 21 4.23 -18.49 23.41
N PHE A 22 3.32 -17.61 23.82
CA PHE A 22 2.21 -17.16 22.98
C PHE A 22 2.73 -16.43 21.71
N ARG A 23 3.68 -15.52 21.87
CA ARG A 23 4.35 -14.82 20.76
C ARG A 23 5.05 -15.81 19.82
N LYS A 24 5.75 -16.81 20.37
CA LYS A 24 6.43 -17.84 19.57
C LYS A 24 5.44 -18.64 18.73
N VAL A 25 4.30 -19.06 19.29
CA VAL A 25 3.28 -19.82 18.56
C VAL A 25 2.63 -19.01 17.44
N LEU A 26 2.44 -17.69 17.63
CA LEU A 26 1.79 -16.83 16.61
C LEU A 26 2.75 -16.31 15.54
N TYR A 27 4.01 -16.05 15.89
CA TYR A 27 4.95 -15.32 15.04
C TYR A 27 6.27 -16.06 14.79
N GLY A 28 6.54 -17.17 15.49
CA GLY A 28 7.81 -17.90 15.41
C GLY A 28 9.02 -17.15 15.99
N THR A 29 8.81 -15.98 16.60
CA THR A 29 9.89 -15.15 17.15
C THR A 29 10.32 -15.63 18.54
N THR A 30 11.62 -15.83 18.74
CA THR A 30 12.22 -16.29 20.00
C THR A 30 12.50 -15.16 20.99
N SER A 31 12.61 -13.91 20.53
CA SER A 31 12.83 -12.73 21.36
C SER A 31 11.98 -11.55 20.90
N ASP A 32 11.82 -10.57 21.78
CA ASP A 32 11.30 -9.26 21.38
C ASP A 32 12.33 -8.49 20.54
N ALA A 33 11.83 -7.54 19.75
CA ALA A 33 12.68 -6.52 19.14
C ALA A 33 13.36 -5.66 20.22
N ALA A 34 14.49 -5.04 19.87
CA ALA A 34 15.21 -4.12 20.74
C ALA A 34 14.29 -3.05 21.35
N ILE A 35 14.49 -2.73 22.62
CA ILE A 35 13.62 -1.82 23.38
C ILE A 35 13.48 -0.48 22.65
N TRP A 36 14.58 0.13 22.22
CA TRP A 36 14.57 1.41 21.51
C TRP A 36 13.74 1.38 20.22
N ARG A 37 13.71 0.26 19.49
CA ARG A 37 12.88 0.11 18.27
C ARG A 37 11.40 0.11 18.62
N ARG A 38 11.01 -0.59 19.70
CA ARG A 38 9.63 -0.59 20.18
C ARG A 38 9.21 0.79 20.67
N CYS A 39 10.06 1.47 21.43
CA CYS A 39 9.80 2.84 21.91
C CYS A 39 9.65 3.82 20.74
N ALA A 40 10.55 3.78 19.75
CA ALA A 40 10.47 4.64 18.57
C ALA A 40 9.16 4.41 17.78
N ASN A 41 8.81 3.15 17.53
CA ASN A 41 7.56 2.80 16.84
C ASN A 41 6.33 3.23 17.65
N TYR A 42 6.36 3.05 18.97
CA TYR A 42 5.28 3.45 19.86
C TYR A 42 5.05 4.97 19.81
N VAL A 43 6.10 5.77 19.99
CA VAL A 43 5.98 7.25 19.93
C VAL A 43 5.52 7.70 18.54
N ASN A 44 6.02 7.08 17.46
CA ASN A 44 5.55 7.37 16.10
C ASN A 44 4.06 7.06 15.91
N SER A 45 3.55 5.98 16.51
CA SER A 45 2.12 5.61 16.42
C SER A 45 1.18 6.56 17.17
N ILE A 46 1.66 7.21 18.23
CA ILE A 46 0.87 8.13 19.06
C ILE A 46 1.01 9.58 18.59
N MET A 47 2.22 9.97 18.20
CA MET A 47 2.60 11.35 17.87
C MET A 47 3.15 11.44 16.43
N GLY A 48 2.42 10.87 15.47
CA GLY A 48 2.88 10.70 14.09
C GLY A 48 3.27 12.00 13.39
N ASN A 49 2.62 13.14 13.69
CA ASN A 49 3.01 14.43 13.12
C ASN A 49 4.28 14.99 13.76
N ALA A 50 4.47 14.84 15.07
CA ALA A 50 5.69 15.28 15.75
C ALA A 50 6.91 14.46 15.30
N VAL A 51 6.79 13.12 15.28
CA VAL A 51 7.86 12.24 14.78
C VAL A 51 8.06 12.43 13.28
N GLY A 52 6.98 12.60 12.52
CA GLY A 52 7.03 12.91 11.09
C GLY A 52 7.82 14.18 10.80
N ARG A 53 7.63 15.25 11.59
CA ARG A 53 8.41 16.50 11.48
C ARG A 53 9.91 16.23 11.63
N LEU A 54 10.32 15.50 12.67
CA LEU A 54 11.72 15.15 12.90
C LEU A 54 12.28 14.27 11.77
N TYR A 55 11.50 13.30 11.31
CA TYR A 55 11.90 12.38 10.26
C TYR A 55 12.16 13.10 8.93
N VAL A 56 11.25 13.98 8.49
CA VAL A 56 11.39 14.63 7.18
C VAL A 56 12.52 15.67 7.17
N GLN A 57 12.81 16.30 8.31
CA GLN A 57 13.96 17.20 8.44
C GLN A 57 15.29 16.47 8.24
N GLU A 58 15.37 15.20 8.64
CA GLU A 58 16.60 14.40 8.57
C GLU A 58 16.71 13.58 7.28
N ALA A 59 15.60 13.00 6.82
CA ALA A 59 15.65 11.88 5.87
C ALA A 59 14.90 12.12 4.54
N PHE A 60 14.23 13.26 4.34
CA PHE A 60 13.42 13.48 3.14
C PHE A 60 13.82 14.75 2.37
N ALA A 61 14.29 14.57 1.13
CA ALA A 61 14.63 15.67 0.24
C ALA A 61 13.36 16.31 -0.38
N GLY A 62 13.27 17.64 -0.35
CA GLY A 62 12.09 18.39 -0.81
C GLY A 62 11.71 18.16 -2.28
N GLU A 63 12.70 18.04 -3.17
CA GLU A 63 12.48 17.82 -4.62
C GLU A 63 11.75 16.52 -4.94
N SER A 64 11.83 15.51 -4.05
CA SER A 64 11.13 14.23 -4.21
C SER A 64 9.62 14.40 -4.35
N LYS A 65 9.03 15.43 -3.69
CA LYS A 65 7.58 15.68 -3.70
C LYS A 65 7.08 16.00 -5.12
N HIS A 66 7.80 16.85 -5.86
CA HIS A 66 7.41 17.26 -7.21
C HIS A 66 7.52 16.11 -8.23
N VAL A 67 8.59 15.32 -8.16
CA VAL A 67 8.79 14.19 -9.08
C VAL A 67 7.70 13.12 -8.89
N VAL A 68 7.35 12.82 -7.64
CA VAL A 68 6.28 11.85 -7.34
C VAL A 68 4.92 12.39 -7.77
N GLN A 69 4.66 13.70 -7.62
CA GLN A 69 3.43 14.32 -8.09
C GLN A 69 3.24 14.18 -9.61
N GLU A 70 4.32 14.38 -10.38
CA GLU A 70 4.29 14.17 -11.83
C GLU A 70 3.97 12.71 -12.19
N MET A 71 4.57 11.74 -11.48
CA MET A 71 4.28 10.32 -11.68
C MET A 71 2.83 9.97 -11.36
N ILE A 72 2.24 10.54 -10.30
CA ILE A 72 0.82 10.36 -9.96
C ILE A 72 -0.07 10.87 -11.10
N THR A 73 0.24 12.05 -11.65
CA THR A 73 -0.51 12.60 -12.79
C THR A 73 -0.42 11.67 -14.00
N GLN A 74 0.77 11.20 -14.36
CA GLN A 74 0.96 10.30 -15.50
C GLN A 74 0.22 8.96 -15.33
N ILE A 75 0.24 8.38 -14.13
CA ILE A 75 -0.42 7.09 -13.87
C ILE A 75 -1.94 7.26 -13.81
N ARG A 76 -2.45 8.36 -13.23
CA ARG A 76 -3.88 8.71 -13.27
C ARG A 76 -4.37 8.86 -14.72
N GLU A 77 -3.61 9.56 -15.57
CA GLU A 77 -3.95 9.69 -16.99
C GLU A 77 -3.98 8.33 -17.70
N VAL A 78 -3.03 7.45 -17.40
CA VAL A 78 -3.01 6.08 -17.94
C VAL A 78 -4.22 5.27 -17.48
N PHE A 79 -4.62 5.39 -16.21
CA PHE A 79 -5.84 4.74 -15.71
C PHE A 79 -7.06 5.20 -16.50
N ILE A 80 -7.25 6.52 -16.64
CA ILE A 80 -8.38 7.11 -17.38
C ILE A 80 -8.38 6.65 -18.84
N LYS A 81 -7.25 6.73 -19.54
CA LYS A 81 -7.12 6.25 -20.93
C LYS A 81 -7.42 4.75 -21.05
N THR A 82 -7.11 3.96 -20.04
CA THR A 82 -7.36 2.52 -20.05
C THR A 82 -8.85 2.20 -20.01
N LEU A 83 -9.70 3.07 -19.44
CA LEU A 83 -11.15 2.87 -19.39
C LEU A 83 -11.75 2.68 -20.78
N ASP A 84 -11.28 3.40 -21.80
CA ASP A 84 -11.76 3.26 -23.18
C ASP A 84 -11.53 1.86 -23.74
N GLU A 85 -10.43 1.20 -23.36
CA GLU A 85 -10.07 -0.14 -23.79
C GLU A 85 -10.85 -1.26 -23.08
N LEU A 86 -11.50 -0.97 -21.94
CA LEU A 86 -12.22 -1.98 -21.16
C LEU A 86 -13.54 -2.33 -21.84
N SER A 87 -13.59 -3.46 -22.54
CA SER A 87 -14.79 -3.94 -23.24
C SER A 87 -15.90 -4.43 -22.32
N TRP A 88 -15.61 -4.62 -21.03
CA TRP A 88 -16.52 -5.20 -20.05
C TRP A 88 -17.34 -4.14 -19.27
N MET A 89 -17.10 -2.85 -19.53
CA MET A 89 -17.84 -1.72 -18.94
C MET A 89 -18.61 -0.95 -20.01
N ASP A 90 -19.84 -0.53 -19.68
CA ASP A 90 -20.59 0.43 -20.50
C ASP A 90 -20.06 1.86 -20.38
N ALA A 91 -20.43 2.72 -21.34
CA ALA A 91 -19.95 4.09 -21.43
C ALA A 91 -20.35 4.96 -20.22
N GLU A 92 -21.54 4.76 -19.65
CA GLU A 92 -22.00 5.53 -18.48
C GLU A 92 -21.14 5.23 -17.25
N THR A 93 -20.85 3.95 -17.02
CA THR A 93 -20.00 3.51 -15.90
C THR A 93 -18.55 3.93 -16.10
N LYS A 94 -18.04 3.93 -17.34
CA LYS A 94 -16.71 4.48 -17.66
C LYS A 94 -16.60 5.97 -17.34
N GLN A 95 -17.60 6.76 -17.72
CA GLN A 95 -17.62 8.19 -17.42
C GLN A 95 -17.56 8.45 -15.90
N LYS A 96 -18.35 7.73 -15.11
CA LYS A 96 -18.33 7.84 -13.64
C LYS A 96 -16.99 7.37 -13.04
N ALA A 97 -16.38 6.35 -13.62
CA ALA A 97 -15.04 5.91 -13.20
C ALA A 97 -13.96 6.97 -13.47
N GLU A 98 -14.05 7.69 -14.60
CA GLU A 98 -13.20 8.83 -14.90
C GLU A 98 -13.42 9.98 -13.91
N GLU A 99 -14.67 10.38 -13.66
CA GLU A 99 -15.04 11.42 -12.69
C GLU A 99 -14.43 11.13 -11.31
N LYS A 100 -14.55 9.88 -10.85
CA LYS A 100 -13.93 9.43 -9.60
C LYS A 100 -12.41 9.48 -9.63
N ALA A 101 -11.77 9.01 -10.70
CA ALA A 101 -10.31 8.97 -10.82
C ALA A 101 -9.70 10.38 -10.81
N VAL A 102 -10.37 11.35 -11.46
CA VAL A 102 -10.00 12.77 -11.46
C VAL A 102 -10.15 13.36 -10.06
N ALA A 103 -11.17 12.97 -9.31
CA ALA A 103 -11.44 13.47 -7.96
C ALA A 103 -10.52 12.89 -6.86
N ILE A 104 -9.68 11.88 -7.17
CA ILE A 104 -8.74 11.30 -6.19
C ILE A 104 -7.80 12.39 -5.65
N LYS A 105 -7.83 12.62 -4.34
CA LYS A 105 -6.92 13.53 -3.65
C LYS A 105 -5.58 12.86 -3.38
N GLU A 106 -4.47 13.48 -3.77
CA GLU A 106 -3.12 12.99 -3.51
C GLU A 106 -2.46 13.67 -2.30
N ARG A 107 -1.76 12.88 -1.48
CA ARG A 107 -0.94 13.34 -0.34
C ARG A 107 0.46 12.73 -0.46
N ILE A 108 1.49 13.58 -0.52
CA ILE A 108 2.86 13.17 -0.89
C ILE A 108 3.86 13.66 0.15
N GLY A 109 4.63 12.75 0.73
CA GLY A 109 5.67 13.03 1.71
C GLY A 109 5.08 13.31 3.10
N TYR A 110 4.64 14.56 3.31
CA TYR A 110 4.14 15.05 4.59
C TYR A 110 3.21 16.27 4.44
N PRO A 111 2.34 16.57 5.42
CA PRO A 111 1.61 17.83 5.46
C PRO A 111 2.54 18.99 5.81
N ASP A 112 2.63 20.02 4.95
CA ASP A 112 3.59 21.12 5.10
C ASP A 112 3.49 21.85 6.45
N GLU A 113 2.28 21.88 7.03
CA GLU A 113 2.01 22.49 8.34
C GLU A 113 2.77 21.87 9.51
N ILE A 114 3.21 20.59 9.42
CA ILE A 114 4.00 19.99 10.51
C ILE A 114 5.39 20.63 10.62
N LEU A 115 5.91 21.21 9.52
CA LEU A 115 7.17 21.97 9.51
C LEU A 115 6.95 23.46 9.79
N THR A 116 5.89 24.04 9.22
CA THR A 116 5.72 25.50 9.20
C THR A 116 4.86 26.05 10.35
N ASN A 117 3.98 25.24 10.95
CA ASN A 117 3.02 25.68 11.96
C ASN A 117 3.24 25.00 13.31
N THR A 118 4.23 25.47 14.07
CA THR A 118 4.55 24.95 15.40
C THR A 118 3.39 25.11 16.39
N GLU A 119 2.58 26.16 16.27
CA GLU A 119 1.43 26.36 17.17
C GLU A 119 0.36 25.28 16.98
N LYS A 120 0.02 24.95 15.72
CA LYS A 120 -0.94 23.87 15.43
C LYS A 120 -0.43 22.52 15.92
N LEU A 121 0.85 22.22 15.69
CA LEU A 121 1.46 20.96 16.16
C LEU A 121 1.47 20.87 17.69
N ASN A 122 1.79 21.95 18.39
CA ASN A 122 1.73 21.99 19.85
C ASN A 122 0.29 21.85 20.37
N LYS A 123 -0.69 22.45 19.68
CA LYS A 123 -2.11 22.36 20.02
C LYS A 123 -2.64 20.94 19.88
N GLU A 124 -2.18 20.18 18.89
CA GLU A 124 -2.52 18.77 18.69
C GLU A 124 -2.23 17.94 19.94
N TYR A 125 -1.09 18.18 20.60
CA TYR A 125 -0.64 17.39 21.77
C TYR A 125 -0.84 18.10 23.12
N LYS A 126 -1.54 19.24 23.16
CA LYS A 126 -1.73 20.06 24.39
C LYS A 126 -2.42 19.30 25.53
N GLY A 127 -3.19 18.26 25.21
CA GLY A 127 -3.90 17.44 26.19
C GLY A 127 -3.07 16.32 26.83
N LEU A 128 -1.78 16.22 26.49
CA LEU A 128 -0.87 15.16 26.96
C LEU A 128 0.21 15.75 27.86
N THR A 129 0.54 15.08 28.96
CA THR A 129 1.58 15.45 29.90
C THR A 129 2.32 14.22 30.36
N TYR A 130 3.54 14.03 29.87
CA TYR A 130 4.32 12.84 30.18
C TYR A 130 5.24 13.02 31.40
N LYS A 131 5.49 11.91 32.09
CA LYS A 131 6.52 11.80 33.14
C LYS A 131 7.54 10.74 32.74
N GLU A 132 8.82 11.06 32.83
CA GLU A 132 9.90 10.18 32.34
C GLU A 132 9.96 8.83 33.07
N GLU A 133 9.61 8.81 34.35
CA GLU A 133 9.67 7.61 35.21
C GLU A 133 8.36 6.78 35.22
N GLU A 134 7.28 7.27 34.61
CA GLU A 134 5.92 6.70 34.72
C GLU A 134 5.40 6.21 33.35
N TYR A 135 6.11 5.25 32.74
CA TYR A 135 5.79 4.77 31.39
C TYR A 135 4.37 4.18 31.28
N PHE A 136 3.90 3.46 32.31
CA PHE A 136 2.58 2.84 32.27
C PHE A 136 1.46 3.89 32.30
N GLU A 137 1.63 4.92 33.12
CA GLU A 137 0.74 6.07 33.24
C GLU A 137 0.68 6.84 31.92
N ASN A 138 1.83 7.08 31.29
CA ASN A 138 1.90 7.71 29.96
C ASN A 138 1.13 6.89 28.91
N LEU A 139 1.21 5.55 28.96
CA LEU A 139 0.45 4.68 28.07
C LEU A 139 -1.05 4.79 28.29
N ILE A 140 -1.50 4.77 29.55
CA ILE A 140 -2.92 4.92 29.89
C ILE A 140 -3.44 6.31 29.48
N GLU A 141 -2.62 7.35 29.63
CA GLU A 141 -2.94 8.71 29.16
C GLU A 141 -3.13 8.77 27.65
N ASN A 142 -2.23 8.15 26.88
CA ASN A 142 -2.35 8.06 25.43
C ASN A 142 -3.65 7.36 24.99
N LEU A 143 -4.00 6.24 25.64
CA LEU A 143 -5.25 5.53 25.33
C LEU A 143 -6.49 6.39 25.61
N ARG A 144 -6.51 7.12 26.75
CA ARG A 144 -7.61 8.03 27.10
C ARG A 144 -7.70 9.21 26.14
N PHE A 145 -6.56 9.80 25.79
CA PHE A 145 -6.47 10.91 24.85
C PHE A 145 -7.00 10.51 23.47
N ALA A 146 -6.47 9.43 22.88
CA ALA A 146 -6.89 8.96 21.55
C ALA A 146 -8.40 8.66 21.50
N GLN A 147 -8.94 7.99 22.53
CA GLN A 147 -10.37 7.70 22.60
C GLN A 147 -11.21 8.98 22.74
N LYS A 148 -10.76 9.96 23.54
CA LYS A 148 -11.44 11.24 23.72
C LYS A 148 -11.48 12.05 22.44
N GLU A 149 -10.36 12.15 21.72
CA GLU A 149 -10.31 12.85 20.43
C GLU A 149 -11.20 12.17 19.38
N ARG A 150 -11.22 10.83 19.34
CA ARG A 150 -12.15 10.08 18.46
C ARG A 150 -13.62 10.37 18.78
N LEU A 151 -13.99 10.40 20.06
CA LEU A 151 -15.37 10.65 20.48
C LEU A 151 -15.82 12.09 20.21
N LYS A 152 -14.92 13.08 20.31
CA LYS A 152 -15.21 14.47 19.96
C LYS A 152 -15.63 14.62 18.49
N LYS A 153 -15.05 13.83 17.58
CA LYS A 153 -15.36 13.88 16.15
C LYS A 153 -16.81 13.47 15.81
N LEU A 154 -17.60 12.93 16.75
CA LEU A 154 -18.97 12.43 16.48
C LEU A 154 -19.92 13.50 15.89
N LYS A 155 -19.80 14.76 16.31
CA LYS A 155 -20.64 15.86 15.84
C LYS A 155 -19.93 16.82 14.90
N GLU A 156 -18.66 16.56 14.63
CA GLU A 156 -17.83 17.39 13.76
C GLU A 156 -17.92 16.90 12.33
N LYS A 157 -17.76 17.82 11.37
CA LYS A 157 -17.63 17.41 9.97
C LYS A 157 -16.27 16.72 9.77
N VAL A 158 -16.24 15.74 8.88
CA VAL A 158 -14.98 15.11 8.46
C VAL A 158 -14.14 16.15 7.71
N ASP A 159 -12.96 16.45 8.23
CA ASP A 159 -11.95 17.20 7.50
C ASP A 159 -11.33 16.28 6.44
N LYS A 160 -11.78 16.41 5.18
CA LYS A 160 -11.26 15.60 4.05
C LYS A 160 -9.80 15.91 3.71
N ASP A 161 -9.19 16.94 4.31
CA ASP A 161 -7.79 17.28 4.09
C ASP A 161 -6.84 16.69 5.12
N GLU A 162 -7.37 16.18 6.24
CA GLU A 162 -6.63 15.37 7.22
C GLU A 162 -6.00 14.15 6.54
N TRP A 163 -4.71 13.94 6.80
CA TRP A 163 -3.96 12.77 6.34
C TRP A 163 -4.33 11.55 7.16
N ILE A 164 -4.46 10.39 6.51
CA ILE A 164 -4.81 9.12 7.18
C ILE A 164 -3.63 8.45 7.89
N THR A 165 -2.40 8.95 7.69
CA THR A 165 -1.17 8.40 8.25
C THR A 165 -0.09 9.48 8.41
N GLY A 166 0.91 9.23 9.26
CA GLY A 166 2.07 10.12 9.45
C GLY A 166 3.16 9.93 8.38
N ALA A 167 4.11 10.86 8.32
CA ALA A 167 5.16 10.87 7.29
C ALA A 167 6.22 9.76 7.45
N ALA A 168 6.51 9.36 8.69
CA ALA A 168 7.54 8.37 9.04
C ALA A 168 7.02 6.92 8.95
N VAL A 169 6.40 6.58 7.81
CA VAL A 169 5.77 5.27 7.56
C VAL A 169 6.27 4.72 6.23
N VAL A 170 6.74 3.48 6.20
CA VAL A 170 7.12 2.77 4.97
C VAL A 170 5.92 1.95 4.50
N ASN A 171 4.94 2.64 3.91
CA ASN A 171 3.75 2.04 3.31
C ASN A 171 3.07 3.07 2.39
N ALA A 172 2.02 2.69 1.67
CA ALA A 172 1.09 3.59 1.00
C ALA A 172 -0.36 3.18 1.33
N PHE A 173 -1.32 4.08 1.06
CA PHE A 173 -2.70 3.88 1.49
C PHE A 173 -3.71 4.59 0.58
N TYR A 174 -4.86 3.94 0.38
CA TYR A 174 -6.08 4.53 -0.15
C TYR A 174 -7.18 4.57 0.92
N SER A 175 -7.91 5.68 0.98
CA SER A 175 -9.09 5.83 1.84
C SER A 175 -10.35 6.02 0.99
N PRO A 176 -11.26 5.02 0.95
CA PRO A 176 -12.49 5.12 0.16
C PRO A 176 -13.37 6.31 0.55
N SER A 177 -13.55 6.56 1.85
CA SER A 177 -14.41 7.63 2.36
C SER A 177 -13.85 9.05 2.17
N ARG A 178 -12.57 9.17 1.82
CA ARG A 178 -11.91 10.44 1.53
C ARG A 178 -11.56 10.58 0.05
N ASN A 179 -11.76 9.51 -0.74
CA ASN A 179 -11.23 9.34 -2.08
C ASN A 179 -9.78 9.85 -2.17
N GLN A 180 -8.90 9.35 -1.30
CA GLN A 180 -7.57 9.90 -1.06
C GLN A 180 -6.48 8.82 -1.11
N ILE A 181 -5.40 9.09 -1.86
CA ILE A 181 -4.16 8.29 -1.88
C ILE A 181 -3.06 9.01 -1.10
N VAL A 182 -2.30 8.27 -0.28
CA VAL A 182 -1.23 8.82 0.57
C VAL A 182 0.06 8.04 0.40
N PHE A 183 1.14 8.76 0.06
CA PHE A 183 2.51 8.25 -0.04
C PHE A 183 3.39 9.00 0.99
N PRO A 184 3.49 8.51 2.23
CA PRO A 184 4.36 9.07 3.25
C PRO A 184 5.82 9.17 2.80
N ALA A 185 6.57 10.11 3.37
CA ALA A 185 8.00 10.27 3.07
C ALA A 185 8.79 8.96 3.25
N GLY A 186 8.39 8.10 4.19
CA GLY A 186 9.03 6.82 4.45
C GLY A 186 8.97 5.80 3.31
N ILE A 187 8.00 5.83 2.38
CA ILE A 187 8.04 4.92 1.21
C ILE A 187 8.80 5.53 0.03
N LEU A 188 9.04 6.85 0.03
CA LEU A 188 9.67 7.59 -1.06
C LEU A 188 11.21 7.51 -1.00
N GLN A 189 11.72 6.29 -0.95
CA GLN A 189 13.14 5.95 -0.90
C GLN A 189 13.42 4.66 -1.69
N PRO A 190 14.69 4.34 -2.01
CA PRO A 190 15.01 3.09 -2.70
C PRO A 190 14.56 1.85 -1.90
N PRO A 191 14.12 0.76 -2.56
CA PRO A 191 14.10 0.57 -4.01
C PRO A 191 12.88 1.19 -4.72
N PHE A 192 11.92 1.75 -3.98
CA PHE A 192 10.70 2.31 -4.58
C PHE A 192 10.99 3.55 -5.40
N PHE A 193 11.72 4.51 -4.82
CA PHE A 193 11.93 5.82 -5.42
C PHE A 193 13.30 6.42 -5.14
N SER A 194 13.88 7.04 -6.16
CA SER A 194 14.88 8.09 -6.00
C SER A 194 14.84 9.02 -7.20
N ALA A 195 15.00 10.33 -6.98
CA ALA A 195 15.09 11.29 -8.08
C ALA A 195 16.30 11.03 -8.99
N SER A 196 17.35 10.37 -8.45
CA SER A 196 18.59 10.07 -9.18
C SER A 196 18.65 8.66 -9.76
N GLN A 197 17.69 7.77 -9.46
CA GLN A 197 17.66 6.43 -10.03
C GLN A 197 16.93 6.44 -11.39
N PRO A 198 17.26 5.50 -12.30
CA PRO A 198 16.58 5.42 -13.59
C PRO A 198 15.06 5.29 -13.46
N LYS A 199 14.33 5.86 -14.43
CA LYS A 199 12.87 5.88 -14.43
C LYS A 199 12.25 4.50 -14.53
N PHE A 200 12.84 3.54 -15.26
CA PHE A 200 12.33 2.16 -15.23
C PHE A 200 12.29 1.55 -13.83
N LEU A 201 13.23 1.89 -12.93
CA LEU A 201 13.18 1.48 -11.53
C LEU A 201 12.08 2.24 -10.78
N ASN A 202 12.01 3.56 -10.93
CA ASN A 202 10.97 4.36 -10.29
C ASN A 202 9.55 3.91 -10.68
N PHE A 203 9.29 3.66 -11.97
CA PHE A 203 7.99 3.17 -12.42
C PHE A 203 7.72 1.73 -11.96
N GLY A 204 8.72 0.84 -11.96
CA GLY A 204 8.56 -0.52 -11.44
C GLY A 204 8.42 -0.60 -9.91
N GLY A 205 8.93 0.41 -9.20
CA GLY A 205 8.84 0.57 -7.75
C GLY A 205 7.65 1.44 -7.35
N ILE A 206 7.89 2.72 -7.08
CA ILE A 206 6.84 3.66 -6.62
C ILE A 206 5.72 3.85 -7.65
N GLY A 207 6.00 3.73 -8.95
CA GLY A 207 4.95 3.80 -9.97
C GLY A 207 3.92 2.68 -9.84
N MET A 208 4.36 1.45 -9.60
CA MET A 208 3.46 0.33 -9.32
C MET A 208 2.63 0.60 -8.07
N VAL A 209 3.26 1.08 -7.00
CA VAL A 209 2.56 1.43 -5.75
C VAL A 209 1.53 2.55 -5.98
N ILE A 210 1.85 3.56 -6.80
CA ILE A 210 0.90 4.61 -7.16
C ILE A 210 -0.31 4.04 -7.89
N GLY A 211 -0.09 3.19 -8.90
CA GLY A 211 -1.17 2.53 -9.62
C GLY A 211 -1.98 1.60 -8.72
N HIS A 212 -1.35 0.94 -7.76
CA HIS A 212 -1.98 0.10 -6.75
C HIS A 212 -2.98 0.91 -5.91
N GLU A 213 -2.55 2.03 -5.33
CA GLU A 213 -3.43 2.90 -4.52
C GLU A 213 -4.55 3.56 -5.34
N ILE A 214 -4.29 3.93 -6.61
CA ILE A 214 -5.36 4.42 -7.51
C ILE A 214 -6.39 3.30 -7.75
N THR A 215 -5.91 2.08 -8.00
CA THR A 215 -6.76 0.92 -8.30
C THR A 215 -7.61 0.49 -7.09
N HIS A 216 -7.17 0.73 -5.86
CA HIS A 216 -8.02 0.55 -4.68
C HIS A 216 -9.28 1.42 -4.70
N GLY A 217 -9.29 2.54 -5.42
CA GLY A 217 -10.52 3.29 -5.71
C GLY A 217 -11.57 2.49 -6.50
N PHE A 218 -11.16 1.39 -7.12
CA PHE A 218 -11.96 0.64 -8.08
C PHE A 218 -11.90 -0.88 -7.86
N ASP A 219 -11.35 -1.33 -6.73
CA ASP A 219 -11.39 -2.75 -6.34
C ASP A 219 -12.79 -3.19 -5.87
N ASP A 220 -12.93 -4.41 -5.35
CA ASP A 220 -14.23 -4.94 -4.94
C ASP A 220 -14.88 -4.20 -3.75
N ASN A 221 -14.10 -3.42 -2.99
CA ASN A 221 -14.56 -2.53 -1.92
C ASN A 221 -14.70 -1.08 -2.40
N GLY A 222 -13.61 -0.48 -2.90
CA GLY A 222 -13.53 0.93 -3.25
C GLY A 222 -14.48 1.31 -4.37
N ARG A 223 -14.78 0.41 -5.32
CA ARG A 223 -15.75 0.68 -6.40
C ARG A 223 -17.15 1.06 -5.90
N ASN A 224 -17.50 0.73 -4.66
CA ASN A 224 -18.82 1.01 -4.10
C ASN A 224 -18.93 2.45 -3.54
N PHE A 225 -17.82 3.20 -3.52
CA PHE A 225 -17.78 4.59 -3.10
C PHE A 225 -17.71 5.49 -4.33
N ASN A 226 -18.40 6.63 -4.32
CA ASN A 226 -18.34 7.59 -5.41
C ASN A 226 -17.12 8.54 -5.27
N GLU A 227 -17.07 9.59 -6.07
CA GLU A 227 -16.02 10.60 -6.13
C GLU A 227 -15.87 11.43 -4.85
N GLU A 228 -16.95 11.64 -4.09
CA GLU A 228 -16.91 12.25 -2.76
C GLU A 228 -16.52 11.29 -1.64
N GLY A 229 -16.49 9.98 -1.90
CA GLY A 229 -16.28 8.95 -0.89
C GLY A 229 -17.56 8.53 -0.15
N ASP A 230 -18.73 8.75 -0.74
CA ASP A 230 -20.01 8.28 -0.22
C ASP A 230 -20.31 6.87 -0.77
N LEU A 231 -20.86 5.98 0.07
CA LEU A 231 -21.24 4.62 -0.31
C LEU A 231 -22.54 4.65 -1.14
N ILE A 232 -22.40 4.83 -2.45
CA ILE A 232 -23.50 4.97 -3.41
C ILE A 232 -23.21 4.08 -4.62
N ASP A 233 -24.21 3.31 -5.06
CA ASP A 233 -24.08 2.51 -6.27
C ASP A 233 -24.15 3.39 -7.52
N TRP A 234 -22.99 3.63 -8.14
CA TRP A 234 -22.85 4.40 -9.36
C TRP A 234 -22.66 3.51 -10.61
N TRP A 235 -22.66 2.19 -10.44
CA TRP A 235 -22.46 1.23 -11.52
C TRP A 235 -23.78 0.86 -12.20
N SER A 236 -23.75 0.62 -13.51
CA SER A 236 -24.85 -0.13 -14.13
C SER A 236 -24.86 -1.57 -13.64
N LYS A 237 -26.03 -2.22 -13.67
CA LYS A 237 -26.17 -3.64 -13.31
C LYS A 237 -25.29 -4.56 -14.17
N GLU A 238 -25.14 -4.23 -15.45
CA GLU A 238 -24.32 -5.01 -16.38
C GLU A 238 -22.84 -4.89 -16.04
N SER A 239 -22.32 -3.66 -15.93
CA SER A 239 -20.92 -3.41 -15.56
C SER A 239 -20.57 -4.00 -14.19
N ALA A 240 -21.48 -3.93 -13.21
CA ALA A 240 -21.27 -4.54 -11.88
C ALA A 240 -21.19 -6.07 -11.94
N ASN A 241 -22.00 -6.72 -12.79
CA ASN A 241 -21.93 -8.17 -12.99
C ASN A 241 -20.66 -8.57 -13.75
N ASN A 242 -20.28 -7.79 -14.76
CA ASN A 242 -19.05 -7.99 -15.51
C ASN A 242 -17.82 -7.83 -14.61
N PHE A 243 -17.78 -6.83 -13.73
CA PHE A 243 -16.73 -6.68 -12.72
C PHE A 243 -16.54 -7.96 -11.92
N LYS A 244 -17.64 -8.53 -11.39
CA LYS A 244 -17.61 -9.79 -10.64
C LYS A 244 -17.11 -10.95 -11.52
N SER A 245 -17.51 -11.01 -12.78
CA SER A 245 -17.05 -12.04 -13.72
C SER A 245 -15.54 -11.97 -13.95
N GLN A 246 -15.00 -10.77 -14.16
CA GLN A 246 -13.57 -10.55 -14.35
C GLN A 246 -12.77 -10.84 -13.07
N SER A 247 -13.22 -10.34 -11.93
CA SER A 247 -12.51 -10.51 -10.65
C SER A 247 -12.55 -11.97 -10.16
N GLN A 248 -13.60 -12.73 -10.51
CA GLN A 248 -13.68 -14.17 -10.22
C GLN A 248 -12.50 -14.95 -10.80
N CYS A 249 -11.91 -14.50 -11.91
CA CYS A 249 -10.69 -15.10 -12.46
C CYS A 249 -9.54 -15.06 -11.43
N MET A 250 -9.32 -13.90 -10.79
CA MET A 250 -8.25 -13.72 -9.80
C MET A 250 -8.53 -14.49 -8.51
N ILE A 251 -9.80 -14.58 -8.07
CA ILE A 251 -10.18 -15.43 -6.93
C ILE A 251 -9.70 -16.87 -7.16
N TYR A 252 -9.96 -17.43 -8.35
CA TYR A 252 -9.53 -18.80 -8.67
C TYR A 252 -8.01 -18.91 -8.87
N GLN A 253 -7.39 -17.95 -9.54
CA GLN A 253 -5.94 -17.96 -9.75
C GLN A 253 -5.19 -17.98 -8.41
N TYR A 254 -5.47 -17.01 -7.55
CA TYR A 254 -4.78 -16.89 -6.26
C TYR A 254 -5.20 -17.99 -5.28
N GLY A 255 -6.47 -18.40 -5.29
CA GLY A 255 -6.95 -19.54 -4.51
C GLY A 255 -6.30 -20.88 -4.88
N ASN A 256 -5.68 -21.00 -6.05
CA ASN A 256 -4.93 -22.19 -6.47
C ASN A 256 -3.45 -22.17 -6.06
N PHE A 257 -2.92 -21.05 -5.56
CA PHE A 257 -1.56 -21.01 -5.04
C PHE A 257 -1.48 -21.72 -3.68
N SER A 258 -0.73 -22.82 -3.64
CA SER A 258 -0.37 -23.50 -2.39
C SER A 258 0.91 -22.90 -1.80
N TRP A 259 0.87 -22.58 -0.51
CA TRP A 259 1.97 -21.98 0.21
C TRP A 259 2.67 -22.97 1.13
N ASP A 260 3.86 -23.39 0.74
CA ASP A 260 4.75 -24.30 1.48
C ASP A 260 5.00 -23.86 2.93
N LEU A 261 5.28 -22.57 3.15
CA LEU A 261 5.53 -22.03 4.51
C LEU A 261 4.28 -22.10 5.40
N ALA A 262 3.08 -22.12 4.83
CA ALA A 262 1.81 -22.29 5.54
C ALA A 262 1.35 -23.77 5.53
N ALA A 263 2.30 -24.72 5.51
CA ALA A 263 2.04 -26.16 5.48
C ALA A 263 1.22 -26.61 4.26
N GLY A 264 1.48 -25.99 3.10
CA GLY A 264 0.81 -26.33 1.84
C GLY A 264 -0.63 -25.82 1.72
N GLN A 265 -1.11 -25.01 2.67
CA GLN A 265 -2.43 -24.38 2.57
C GLN A 265 -2.51 -23.47 1.34
N ASN A 266 -3.67 -23.48 0.71
CA ASN A 266 -3.99 -22.56 -0.38
C ASN A 266 -4.30 -21.16 0.15
N LEU A 267 -3.93 -20.13 -0.62
CA LEU A 267 -4.34 -18.76 -0.30
C LEU A 267 -5.86 -18.63 -0.34
N ASN A 268 -6.39 -17.66 0.39
CA ASN A 268 -7.79 -17.28 0.27
C ASN A 268 -7.94 -16.22 -0.83
N GLY A 269 -8.29 -16.66 -2.04
CA GLY A 269 -8.48 -15.77 -3.19
C GLY A 269 -9.62 -14.76 -3.06
N ILE A 270 -10.58 -14.96 -2.13
CA ILE A 270 -11.64 -13.99 -1.84
C ILE A 270 -11.10 -12.91 -0.91
N ASN A 271 -10.48 -13.29 0.21
CA ASN A 271 -9.96 -12.33 1.19
C ASN A 271 -8.84 -11.46 0.62
N THR A 272 -8.09 -11.98 -0.36
CA THR A 272 -6.98 -11.26 -1.00
C THR A 272 -7.37 -10.51 -2.26
N LEU A 273 -8.64 -10.54 -2.65
CA LEU A 273 -9.09 -10.08 -3.97
C LEU A 273 -8.77 -8.61 -4.23
N GLY A 274 -9.07 -7.71 -3.31
CA GLY A 274 -8.85 -6.28 -3.49
C GLY A 274 -7.38 -5.96 -3.74
N GLU A 275 -6.49 -6.51 -2.92
CA GLU A 275 -5.03 -6.38 -3.07
C GLU A 275 -4.52 -6.98 -4.37
N ASN A 276 -5.03 -8.15 -4.77
CA ASN A 276 -4.63 -8.80 -6.01
C ASN A 276 -5.08 -8.00 -7.24
N ILE A 277 -6.29 -7.40 -7.20
CA ILE A 277 -6.78 -6.49 -8.24
C ILE A 277 -5.87 -5.25 -8.31
N ALA A 278 -5.54 -4.66 -7.17
CA ALA A 278 -4.71 -3.48 -7.07
C ALA A 278 -3.28 -3.73 -7.57
N ASP A 279 -2.66 -4.88 -7.25
CA ASP A 279 -1.36 -5.27 -7.80
C ASP A 279 -1.37 -5.39 -9.33
N ASN A 280 -2.38 -6.07 -9.87
CA ASN A 280 -2.49 -6.37 -11.29
C ASN A 280 -2.78 -5.11 -12.11
N GLY A 281 -3.68 -4.25 -11.62
CA GLY A 281 -3.95 -2.94 -12.21
C GLY A 281 -2.74 -2.02 -12.10
N GLY A 282 -2.15 -1.92 -10.90
CA GLY A 282 -1.06 -1.00 -10.60
C GLY A 282 0.18 -1.25 -11.44
N ILE A 283 0.62 -2.52 -11.57
CA ILE A 283 1.80 -2.83 -12.40
C ILE A 283 1.54 -2.54 -13.89
N ARG A 284 0.32 -2.80 -14.39
CA ARG A 284 -0.05 -2.54 -15.80
C ARG A 284 -0.06 -1.05 -16.09
N GLN A 285 -0.66 -0.25 -15.20
CA GLN A 285 -0.70 1.21 -15.32
C GLN A 285 0.71 1.80 -15.26
N ALA A 286 1.53 1.36 -14.31
CA ALA A 286 2.90 1.82 -14.17
C ALA A 286 3.77 1.49 -15.39
N TYR A 287 3.62 0.30 -15.98
CA TYR A 287 4.35 -0.09 -17.18
C TYR A 287 3.95 0.76 -18.40
N ARG A 288 2.64 0.99 -18.61
CA ARG A 288 2.15 1.88 -19.68
C ARG A 288 2.60 3.33 -19.49
N ALA A 289 2.65 3.81 -18.25
CA ALA A 289 3.19 5.13 -17.93
C ALA A 289 4.69 5.21 -18.25
N TYR A 290 5.46 4.16 -17.94
CA TYR A 290 6.86 4.05 -18.34
C TYR A 290 7.05 4.03 -19.85
N GLU A 291 6.24 3.28 -20.60
CA GLU A 291 6.31 3.30 -22.07
C GLU A 291 6.00 4.69 -22.64
N SER A 292 5.01 5.39 -22.09
CA SER A 292 4.70 6.78 -22.44
C SER A 292 5.86 7.73 -22.14
N TYR A 293 6.54 7.52 -21.00
CA TYR A 293 7.76 8.26 -20.65
C TYR A 293 8.87 8.04 -21.68
N VAL A 294 9.13 6.79 -22.09
CA VAL A 294 10.16 6.45 -23.09
C VAL A 294 9.81 7.03 -24.46
N GLN A 295 8.54 6.99 -24.88
CA GLN A 295 8.10 7.59 -26.14
C GLN A 295 8.36 9.10 -26.18
N LYS A 296 8.19 9.79 -25.05
CA LYS A 296 8.39 11.24 -24.94
C LYS A 296 9.86 11.65 -24.78
N ASN A 297 10.65 10.88 -24.03
CA ASN A 297 11.99 11.30 -23.58
C ASN A 297 13.14 10.47 -24.18
N GLY A 298 12.83 9.39 -24.89
CA GLY A 298 13.82 8.41 -25.36
C GLY A 298 14.19 7.38 -24.28
N GLU A 299 14.98 6.39 -24.68
CA GLU A 299 15.50 5.38 -23.76
C GLU A 299 16.60 5.94 -22.85
N GLU A 300 16.58 5.53 -21.58
CA GLU A 300 17.63 5.89 -20.62
C GLU A 300 18.94 5.11 -20.89
N LYS A 301 20.00 5.38 -20.13
CA LYS A 301 21.21 4.53 -20.17
C LYS A 301 20.97 3.19 -19.46
N ARG A 302 21.57 2.11 -19.97
CA ARG A 302 21.55 0.80 -19.30
C ARG A 302 22.35 0.84 -18.00
N LEU A 303 22.00 -0.03 -17.05
CA LEU A 303 22.79 -0.22 -15.83
C LEU A 303 24.08 -1.01 -16.14
N PRO A 304 25.24 -0.59 -15.61
CA PRO A 304 26.47 -1.35 -15.75
C PRO A 304 26.38 -2.69 -15.00
N GLY A 305 26.97 -3.75 -15.56
CA GLY A 305 27.04 -5.07 -14.92
C GLY A 305 25.77 -5.92 -15.00
N LEU A 306 24.72 -5.44 -15.69
CA LEU A 306 23.48 -6.19 -15.91
C LEU A 306 23.22 -6.33 -17.42
N ASP A 307 23.13 -7.57 -17.90
CA ASP A 307 22.69 -7.88 -19.27
C ASP A 307 21.16 -7.98 -19.35
N LEU A 308 20.49 -6.92 -18.89
CA LEU A 308 19.04 -6.76 -18.94
C LEU A 308 18.69 -5.42 -19.58
N ASN A 309 17.67 -5.40 -20.43
CA ASN A 309 17.14 -4.16 -20.97
C ASN A 309 16.23 -3.45 -19.94
N HIS A 310 15.84 -2.20 -20.22
CA HIS A 310 15.07 -1.38 -19.29
C HIS A 310 13.68 -1.95 -18.97
N LYS A 311 13.02 -2.60 -19.93
CA LYS A 311 11.72 -3.28 -19.72
C LYS A 311 11.87 -4.44 -18.74
N GLN A 312 12.94 -5.24 -18.88
CA GLN A 312 13.25 -6.31 -17.93
C GLN A 312 13.60 -5.76 -16.54
N LEU A 313 14.34 -4.64 -16.47
CA LEU A 313 14.70 -4.00 -15.22
C LEU A 313 13.49 -3.37 -14.49
N PHE A 314 12.48 -2.91 -15.21
CA PHE A 314 11.19 -2.50 -14.64
C PHE A 314 10.56 -3.64 -13.82
N PHE A 315 10.40 -4.81 -14.46
CA PHE A 315 9.78 -5.97 -13.80
C PHE A 315 10.69 -6.57 -12.71
N LEU A 316 12.01 -6.48 -12.89
CA LEU A 316 12.96 -6.89 -11.86
C LEU A 316 12.83 -6.03 -10.60
N ASN A 317 12.73 -4.69 -10.74
CA ASN A 317 12.57 -3.81 -9.57
C ASN A 317 11.23 -4.06 -8.87
N PHE A 318 10.14 -4.23 -9.64
CA PHE A 318 8.84 -4.65 -9.11
C PHE A 318 8.97 -5.93 -8.27
N ALA A 319 9.65 -6.96 -8.80
CA ALA A 319 9.81 -8.22 -8.07
C ALA A 319 10.68 -8.07 -6.81
N GLN A 320 11.72 -7.23 -6.86
CA GLN A 320 12.65 -7.01 -5.75
C GLN A 320 12.01 -6.27 -4.56
N VAL A 321 11.01 -5.41 -4.80
CA VAL A 321 10.20 -4.80 -3.74
C VAL A 321 9.60 -5.85 -2.82
N TRP A 322 9.27 -7.03 -3.36
CA TRP A 322 8.62 -8.14 -2.63
C TRP A 322 9.60 -9.20 -2.15
N CYS A 323 10.91 -8.99 -2.25
CA CYS A 323 11.90 -9.91 -1.71
C CYS A 323 11.75 -10.05 -0.19
N GLY A 324 11.40 -11.25 0.25
CA GLY A 324 11.23 -11.56 1.67
C GLY A 324 10.85 -13.02 1.88
N THR A 325 10.81 -13.43 3.14
CA THR A 325 10.35 -14.75 3.55
C THR A 325 9.59 -14.67 4.87
N TYR A 326 8.87 -15.72 5.21
CA TYR A 326 8.04 -15.80 6.40
C TYR A 326 8.52 -16.93 7.31
N ARG A 327 8.33 -16.78 8.61
CA ARG A 327 8.43 -17.91 9.55
C ARG A 327 7.19 -18.79 9.38
N PRO A 328 7.28 -20.13 9.46
CA PRO A 328 6.13 -21.00 9.26
C PRO A 328 4.92 -20.66 10.15
N GLU A 329 5.17 -20.35 11.43
CA GLU A 329 4.12 -19.95 12.36
C GLU A 329 3.41 -18.68 11.91
N TYR A 330 4.18 -17.69 11.44
CA TYR A 330 3.61 -16.44 10.94
C TYR A 330 2.94 -16.61 9.58
N ALA A 331 3.41 -17.50 8.71
CA ALA A 331 2.75 -17.82 7.44
C ALA A 331 1.36 -18.43 7.66
N VAL A 332 1.23 -19.36 8.62
CA VAL A 332 -0.07 -19.94 9.01
C VAL A 332 -1.01 -18.89 9.60
N ASN A 333 -0.47 -17.87 10.26
CA ASN A 333 -1.25 -16.76 10.79
C ASN A 333 -1.68 -15.80 9.66
N SER A 334 -0.73 -15.30 8.87
CA SER A 334 -0.96 -14.30 7.84
C SER A 334 -1.89 -14.79 6.73
N ILE A 335 -1.84 -16.07 6.33
CA ILE A 335 -2.75 -16.62 5.33
C ILE A 335 -4.24 -16.51 5.73
N LYS A 336 -4.53 -16.31 7.03
CA LYS A 336 -5.89 -16.16 7.57
C LYS A 336 -6.27 -14.73 7.89
N THR A 337 -5.29 -13.88 8.20
CA THR A 337 -5.54 -12.54 8.76
C THR A 337 -5.12 -11.40 7.85
N ASP A 338 -4.12 -11.63 6.99
CA ASP A 338 -3.64 -10.63 6.05
C ASP A 338 -4.54 -10.61 4.82
N VAL A 339 -4.88 -9.41 4.36
CA VAL A 339 -5.62 -9.21 3.11
C VAL A 339 -4.69 -9.23 1.90
N HIS A 340 -3.38 -9.17 2.11
CA HIS A 340 -2.42 -9.27 1.02
C HIS A 340 -2.04 -10.73 0.76
N SER A 341 -1.88 -11.06 -0.52
CA SER A 341 -1.13 -12.26 -0.90
C SER A 341 0.33 -12.14 -0.40
N PRO A 342 0.99 -13.24 0.01
CA PRO A 342 2.42 -13.21 0.33
C PRO A 342 3.25 -12.69 -0.84
N GLY A 343 4.34 -11.96 -0.58
CA GLY A 343 5.12 -11.25 -1.61
C GLY A 343 5.48 -12.10 -2.84
N LYS A 344 5.87 -13.37 -2.64
CA LYS A 344 6.10 -14.32 -3.75
C LYS A 344 4.90 -14.44 -4.69
N PHE A 345 3.69 -14.56 -4.16
CA PHE A 345 2.48 -14.73 -4.96
C PHE A 345 1.96 -13.41 -5.54
N ARG A 346 2.24 -12.27 -4.91
CA ARG A 346 2.02 -10.94 -5.54
C ARG A 346 2.84 -10.82 -6.82
N VAL A 347 4.11 -11.25 -6.78
CA VAL A 347 4.98 -11.29 -7.97
C VAL A 347 4.46 -12.30 -9.00
N LEU A 348 4.26 -13.56 -8.60
CA LEU A 348 3.87 -14.62 -9.53
C LEU A 348 2.52 -14.33 -10.18
N GLY A 349 1.48 -14.03 -9.40
CA GLY A 349 0.14 -13.81 -9.89
C GLY A 349 0.04 -12.60 -10.83
N SER A 350 0.68 -11.49 -10.46
CA SER A 350 0.67 -10.26 -11.28
C SER A 350 1.43 -10.43 -12.59
N LEU A 351 2.60 -11.06 -12.57
CA LEU A 351 3.41 -11.25 -13.79
C LEU A 351 2.82 -12.34 -14.71
N GLN A 352 2.19 -13.38 -14.16
CA GLN A 352 1.44 -14.36 -14.96
C GLN A 352 0.33 -13.72 -15.81
N ASN A 353 -0.29 -12.66 -15.30
CA ASN A 353 -1.36 -11.92 -15.97
C ASN A 353 -0.87 -10.78 -16.88
N ASN A 354 0.44 -10.52 -16.92
CA ASN A 354 1.03 -9.40 -17.62
C ASN A 354 1.67 -9.91 -18.93
N LEU A 355 1.10 -9.52 -20.09
CA LEU A 355 1.60 -9.95 -21.39
C LEU A 355 2.95 -9.28 -21.69
N GLU A 356 3.07 -8.03 -21.27
CA GLU A 356 4.24 -7.19 -21.48
C GLU A 356 5.47 -7.74 -20.73
N PHE A 357 5.27 -8.43 -19.59
CA PHE A 357 6.29 -9.22 -18.91
C PHE A 357 6.75 -10.41 -19.77
N SER A 358 5.81 -11.24 -20.25
CA SER A 358 6.13 -12.38 -21.11
C SER A 358 6.90 -11.94 -22.35
N GLU A 359 6.53 -10.82 -22.96
CA GLU A 359 7.24 -10.23 -24.11
C GLU A 359 8.65 -9.76 -23.73
N ALA A 360 8.81 -9.04 -22.61
CA ALA A 360 10.11 -8.52 -22.16
C ALA A 360 11.11 -9.63 -21.85
N PHE A 361 10.65 -10.77 -21.34
CA PHE A 361 11.48 -11.94 -21.01
C PHE A 361 11.44 -13.05 -22.05
N LYS A 362 10.69 -12.87 -23.16
CA LYS A 362 10.52 -13.86 -24.23
C LYS A 362 10.03 -15.21 -23.70
N CYS A 363 9.09 -15.19 -22.77
CA CYS A 363 8.42 -16.39 -22.28
C CYS A 363 7.59 -17.04 -23.40
N THR A 364 7.32 -18.32 -23.23
CA THR A 364 6.49 -19.14 -24.12
C THR A 364 5.32 -19.71 -23.34
N ASP A 365 4.27 -20.16 -24.04
CA ASP A 365 3.07 -20.78 -23.45
C ASP A 365 3.34 -22.06 -22.62
N LYS A 366 4.55 -22.60 -22.69
CA LYS A 366 5.04 -23.73 -21.88
C LYS A 366 5.62 -23.30 -20.55
N ASP A 367 5.98 -22.03 -20.40
CA ASP A 367 6.57 -21.49 -19.18
C ASP A 367 5.50 -21.23 -18.12
N TYR A 368 5.82 -21.58 -16.87
CA TYR A 368 4.91 -21.36 -15.73
C TYR A 368 4.46 -19.89 -15.59
N MET A 369 5.31 -18.95 -16.03
CA MET A 369 5.05 -17.52 -15.95
C MET A 369 4.21 -16.97 -17.10
N ASP A 370 3.90 -17.77 -18.12
CA ASP A 370 3.09 -17.33 -19.27
C ASP A 370 1.87 -18.24 -19.50
N PRO A 371 0.95 -18.34 -18.53
CA PRO A 371 -0.24 -19.16 -18.70
C PRO A 371 -1.13 -18.61 -19.82
N VAL A 372 -1.75 -19.52 -20.58
CA VAL A 372 -2.70 -19.19 -21.67
C VAL A 372 -3.86 -18.33 -21.16
N LYS A 373 -4.39 -18.63 -19.97
CA LYS A 373 -5.46 -17.85 -19.34
C LYS A 373 -4.85 -16.79 -18.41
N LYS A 374 -5.05 -15.51 -18.75
CA LYS A 374 -4.62 -14.35 -17.97
C LYS A 374 -5.85 -13.62 -17.42
N CYS A 375 -5.84 -13.26 -16.14
CA CYS A 375 -6.89 -12.50 -15.50
C CYS A 375 -6.67 -10.99 -15.69
N ARG A 376 -7.72 -10.23 -15.99
CA ARG A 376 -7.66 -8.77 -16.10
C ARG A 376 -8.97 -8.13 -15.65
N VAL A 377 -8.87 -7.16 -14.74
CA VAL A 377 -9.96 -6.26 -14.37
C VAL A 377 -9.65 -4.88 -14.95
N TRP A 378 -8.63 -4.21 -14.38
CA TRP A 378 -8.16 -2.88 -14.79
C TRP A 378 -6.98 -2.95 -15.78
#